data_AF-A0A953A2W1-F1
#
_entry.id   AF-A0A953A2W1-F1
#
_cell.length_a   1.000
_cell.length_b   1.000
_cell.length_c   1.000
_cell.angle_alpha   90.00
_cell.angle_beta   90.00
_cell.angle_gamma   90.00
#
_symmetry.space_group_name_H-M   'P 1'
#
loop_
_entity.id
_entity.type
_entity.pdbx_description
1 polymer ?
#
loop_
_entity_poly.entity_id
_entity_poly.type
_entity_poly.pdbx_seq_one_letter_code
_entity_poly.pdbx_strand_id
1 'polypeptide(L)' 'MPLSKSPDAFKLRTLFMGSLGEIPESHARTAGQKQLAAWLKAGLIEHRRAEKLYALTPKGEARISLR' A
#
# COMPACT_ATOMS: atom_id res chain seq x y z
N MET A 1 10.42 -20.17 6.92
CA MET A 1 9.12 -19.47 7.01
C MET A 1 8.86 -18.81 5.65
N PRO A 2 7.87 -19.20 4.84
CA PRO A 2 7.77 -18.64 3.49
C PRO A 2 7.10 -17.26 3.54
N LEU A 3 7.82 -16.27 3.00
CA LEU A 3 7.35 -14.93 2.70
C LEU A 3 6.00 -15.00 1.96
N SER A 4 4.99 -14.34 2.53
CA SER A 4 3.64 -14.08 2.01
C SER A 4 3.35 -14.59 0.58
N LYS A 5 2.69 -15.75 0.46
CA LYS A 5 2.14 -16.33 -0.78
C LYS A 5 0.99 -15.53 -1.43
N SER A 6 0.82 -14.24 -1.13
CA SER A 6 -0.30 -13.43 -1.64
C SER A 6 0.20 -12.36 -2.64
N PRO A 7 -0.22 -12.41 -3.92
CA PRO A 7 0.13 -11.41 -4.94
C PRO A 7 -0.13 -9.97 -4.49
N ASP A 8 -1.13 -9.76 -3.64
CA ASP A 8 -1.52 -8.46 -3.11
C ASP A 8 -0.46 -7.83 -2.20
N ALA A 9 0.22 -8.63 -1.37
CA ALA A 9 1.25 -8.12 -0.46
C ALA A 9 2.51 -7.72 -1.24
N PHE A 10 2.86 -8.48 -2.27
CA PHE A 10 3.95 -8.13 -3.18
C PHE A 10 3.66 -6.83 -3.92
N LYS A 11 2.46 -6.68 -4.50
CA LYS A 11 2.04 -5.44 -5.16
C LYS A 11 2.06 -4.23 -4.23
N LEU A 12 1.56 -4.39 -3.00
CA LEU A 12 1.58 -3.31 -2.00
C LEU A 12 3.01 -2.92 -1.65
N ARG A 13 3.90 -3.90 -1.43
CA ARG A 13 5.32 -3.66 -1.17
C ARG A 13 5.98 -2.92 -2.32
N THR A 14 5.78 -3.37 -3.56
CA THR A 14 6.37 -2.74 -4.75
C THR A 14 5.89 -1.31 -4.93
N LEU A 15 4.61 -1.04 -4.65
CA LEU A 15 4.04 0.29 -4.80
C LEU A 15 4.70 1.32 -3.86
N PHE A 16 5.01 0.91 -2.63
CA PHE A 16 5.63 1.74 -1.59
C PHE A 16 7.15 1.55 -1.49
N MET A 17 7.76 0.76 -2.39
CA MET A 17 9.20 0.50 -2.36
C MET A 17 9.97 1.79 -2.67
N GLY A 18 10.90 2.16 -1.78
CA GLY A 18 11.65 3.41 -1.87
C GLY A 18 10.88 4.65 -1.42
N SER A 19 9.66 4.49 -0.92
CA SER A 19 8.90 5.54 -0.23
C SER A 19 9.03 5.40 1.29
N LEU A 20 8.88 6.50 2.03
CA LEU A 20 8.83 6.50 3.50
C LEU A 20 7.44 6.11 4.03
N GLY A 21 6.74 5.21 3.33
CA GLY A 21 5.36 4.84 3.63
C GLY A 21 4.32 5.80 3.06
N GLU A 22 4.71 6.77 2.24
CA GLU A 22 3.79 7.73 1.61
C GLU A 22 4.06 7.84 0.11
N ILE A 23 2.99 7.81 -0.69
CA ILE A 23 3.07 7.93 -2.15
C ILE A 23 2.00 8.91 -2.65
N PRO A 24 2.28 9.68 -3.72
CA PRO A 24 1.28 10.55 -4.31
C PRO A 24 0.15 9.73 -4.94
N GLU A 25 -1.07 10.30 -4.99
CA GLU A 25 -2.26 9.65 -5.55
C GLU A 25 -2.08 9.26 -7.02
N SER A 26 -1.33 10.06 -7.79
CA SER A 26 -0.98 9.74 -9.19
C SER A 26 -0.22 8.43 -9.30
N HIS A 27 0.75 8.19 -8.41
CA HIS A 27 1.51 6.95 -8.34
C HIS A 27 0.66 5.79 -7.84
N ALA A 28 -0.15 6.03 -6.80
CA ALA A 28 -1.04 5.01 -6.24
C ALA A 28 -2.02 4.44 -7.28
N ARG A 29 -2.55 5.28 -8.18
CA ARG A 29 -3.47 4.88 -9.25
C ARG A 29 -2.88 3.84 -10.21
N THR A 30 -1.55 3.74 -10.32
CA THR A 30 -0.89 2.72 -11.17
C THR A 30 -1.16 1.29 -10.69
N ALA A 31 -1.47 1.09 -9.41
CA ALA A 31 -1.86 -0.22 -8.86
C ALA A 31 -3.27 -0.66 -9.28
N GLY A 32 -4.07 0.24 -9.82
CA GLY A 32 -5.45 0.00 -10.24
C GLY A 32 -6.49 0.25 -9.14
N GLN A 33 -7.65 0.79 -9.55
CA GLN A 33 -8.70 1.23 -8.63
C GLN A 33 -9.26 0.11 -7.74
N LYS A 34 -9.45 -1.09 -8.30
CA LYS A 34 -9.95 -2.26 -7.56
C LYS A 34 -8.99 -2.67 -6.43
N GLN A 35 -7.69 -2.61 -6.69
CA GLN A 35 -6.64 -2.97 -5.75
C GLN A 35 -6.53 -1.94 -4.62
N LEU A 36 -6.53 -0.65 -4.97
CA LEU A 36 -6.54 0.45 -3.99
C LEU A 36 -7.76 0.38 -3.07
N ALA A 37 -8.95 0.15 -3.62
CA ALA A 37 -10.17 0.00 -2.84
C ALA A 37 -10.08 -1.20 -1.87
N ALA A 38 -9.49 -2.32 -2.30
CA ALA A 38 -9.29 -3.48 -1.45
C ALA A 38 -8.31 -3.18 -0.29
N TRP A 39 -7.21 -2.48 -0.55
CA TRP A 39 -6.24 -2.11 0.48
C TRP A 39 -6.79 -1.07 1.47
N LEU A 40 -7.55 -0.08 0.99
CA LEU A 40 -8.29 0.86 1.84
C LEU A 40 -9.28 0.12 2.73
N LYS A 41 -10.10 -0.76 2.15
CA LYS A 41 -11.09 -1.57 2.90
C LYS A 41 -10.43 -2.49 3.92
N ALA A 42 -9.26 -3.03 3.60
CA ALA A 42 -8.49 -3.87 4.51
C ALA A 42 -7.75 -3.07 5.60
N GLY A 43 -7.74 -1.73 5.51
CA GLY A 43 -7.03 -0.84 6.42
C GLY A 43 -5.51 -0.94 6.30
N LEU A 44 -4.99 -1.28 5.11
CA LEU A 44 -3.54 -1.39 4.85
C LEU A 44 -2.95 -0.04 4.42
N ILE A 45 -3.77 0.82 3.83
CA ILE A 45 -3.42 2.18 3.41
C ILE A 45 -4.53 3.13 3.84
N GLU A 46 -4.20 4.40 3.97
CA GLU A 46 -5.12 5.51 4.18
C GLU A 46 -5.01 6.51 3.03
N HIS A 47 -6.13 7.13 2.64
CA HIS A 47 -6.15 8.18 1.62
C HIS A 47 -6.23 9.55 2.30
N ARG A 48 -5.17 10.34 2.21
CA ARG A 48 -5.15 11.72 2.68
C ARG A 48 -5.58 12.65 1.55
N ARG A 49 -6.89 12.87 1.43
CA ARG A 49 -7.51 13.68 0.36
C ARG A 49 -6.98 15.10 0.30
N ALA A 50 -6.72 15.73 1.45
CA ALA A 50 -6.19 17.09 1.53
C ALA A 50 -4.81 17.22 0.86
N GLU A 51 -4.00 16.18 0.97
CA GLU A 51 -2.61 16.15 0.50
C GLU A 51 -2.45 15.38 -0.83
N LYS A 52 -3.54 14.80 -1.35
CA LYS A 52 -3.56 13.97 -2.57
C LYS A 52 -2.52 12.85 -2.52
N LEU A 53 -2.41 12.18 -1.38
CA LEU A 53 -1.47 11.08 -1.16
C LEU A 53 -2.13 9.89 -0.47
N TYR A 54 -1.49 8.74 -0.62
CA TYR A 54 -1.79 7.54 0.16
C TYR A 54 -0.65 7.26 1.11
N ALA A 55 -0.98 6.98 2.36
CA ALA A 55 -0.01 6.57 3.36
C ALA A 55 -0.25 5.11 3.76
N LEU A 56 0.82 4.40 4.07
CA LEU A 56 0.79 3.06 4.61
C LEU A 56 0.36 3.14 6.08
N THR A 57 -0.54 2.26 6.50
CA THR A 57 -0.89 2.14 7.92
C THR A 57 0.10 1.19 8.62
N PRO A 58 0.18 1.20 9.96
CA PRO A 58 0.96 0.20 10.70
C PRO A 58 0.58 -1.25 10.34
N LYS A 59 -0.69 -1.49 10.00
CA LYS A 59 -1.19 -2.79 9.52
C LYS A 59 -0.65 -3.12 8.12
N GLY A 60 -0.60 -2.13 7.23
CA GLY A 60 0.06 -2.23 5.93
C GLY A 60 1.54 -2.57 6.04
N GLU A 61 2.25 -1.87 6.93
CA GLU A 61 3.68 -2.09 7.19
C GLU A 61 3.95 -3.52 7.66
N ALA A 62 3.21 -3.99 8.65
CA ALA A 62 3.31 -5.36 9.13
C ALA A 62 3.04 -6.39 8.03
N ARG A 63 2.09 -6.09 7.13
CA ARG A 63 1.72 -6.97 6.01
C ARG A 63 2.81 -7.10 4.96
N ILE A 64 3.55 -6.03 4.69
CA ILE A 64 4.64 -6.03 3.71
C ILE A 64 6.02 -6.34 4.33
N SER A 65 6.12 -6.38 5.67
CA SER A 65 7.32 -6.67 6.46
C SER A 65 8.59 -6.22 5.75
N LEU A 66 8.87 -4.92 5.80
CA LEU A 66 10.13 -4.30 5.40
C LEU A 66 11.29 -4.65 6.37
N ARG A 67 11.26 -5.84 6.99
CA ARG A 67 12.28 -6.30 7.94
C ARG A 67 13.32 -7.18 7.26
#